data_AF-A0A923UJC3-F1
#
_entry.id   AF-A0A923UJC3-F1
#
_cell.length_a   1.000
_cell.length_b   1.000
_cell.length_c   1.000
_cell.angle_alpha   90.00
_cell.angle_beta   90.00
_cell.angle_gamma   90.00
#
_symmetry.space_group_name_H-M   'P 1'
#
loop_
_entity.id
_entity.type
_entity.pdbx_description
1 polymer ?
#
loop_
_entity_poly.entity_id
_entity_poly.type
_entity_poly.pdbx_seq_one_letter_code
_entity_poly.pdbx_strand_id
1 'polypeptide(L)'
;MTLTDDESTDIVMSLTDLNFEMALHAEKLYKLKSTIGEANILKSVCALLKMFSDATKVNKPLLSSEIMMCADFIIKKYTHESIADFALALKDGIFGGHKFYGSVTIADVIEVIEKYFETKAQRLEEISRTMKTSEKTIKDNGIDKMIQVYTPDYSEPQEAFKDIFERERREKAGNEFRKFQERLKKLAITPSEYTDFEPINHPQNDYYNQETPPMLDGQEGN
;
A
#
# COMPACT_ATOMS: atom_id res chain seq x y z
N MET A 1 -25.05 -29.86 -3.92
CA MET A 1 -25.42 -28.73 -3.05
C MET A 1 -25.85 -27.62 -3.98
N THR A 2 -27.15 -27.54 -4.25
CA THR A 2 -27.76 -26.57 -5.16
C THR A 2 -27.88 -25.24 -4.41
N LEU A 3 -27.28 -24.18 -4.96
CA LEU A 3 -27.57 -22.80 -4.53
C LEU A 3 -29.07 -22.57 -4.72
N THR A 4 -29.73 -21.92 -3.75
CA THR A 4 -31.15 -21.58 -3.88
C THR A 4 -31.33 -20.52 -4.97
N ASP A 5 -32.45 -20.57 -5.68
CA ASP A 5 -32.71 -19.71 -6.84
C ASP A 5 -32.64 -18.20 -6.49
N ASP A 6 -32.98 -17.83 -5.25
CA ASP A 6 -32.91 -16.44 -4.73
C ASP A 6 -31.47 -15.93 -4.56
N GLU A 7 -30.54 -16.73 -4.02
CA GLU A 7 -29.12 -16.34 -3.89
C GLU A 7 -28.45 -16.20 -5.26
N SER A 8 -28.89 -17.02 -6.22
CA SER A 8 -28.39 -16.98 -7.60
C SER A 8 -28.87 -15.73 -8.33
N THR A 9 -30.08 -15.24 -8.04
CA THR A 9 -30.63 -14.03 -8.68
C THR A 9 -30.00 -12.75 -8.12
N ASP A 10 -29.72 -12.67 -6.83
CA ASP A 10 -29.02 -11.53 -6.23
C ASP A 10 -27.58 -11.38 -6.76
N ILE A 11 -26.87 -12.50 -6.95
CA ILE A 11 -25.54 -12.51 -7.59
C ILE A 11 -25.64 -12.00 -9.04
N VAL A 12 -26.67 -12.43 -9.79
CA VAL A 12 -26.87 -12.01 -11.19
C VAL A 12 -27.25 -10.53 -11.31
N MET A 13 -28.11 -10.01 -10.43
CA MET A 13 -28.46 -8.58 -10.38
C MET A 13 -27.29 -7.70 -9.94
N SER A 14 -26.38 -8.21 -9.09
CA SER A 14 -25.14 -7.52 -8.73
C SER A 14 -24.14 -7.39 -9.90
N LEU A 15 -24.20 -8.28 -10.90
CA LEU A 15 -23.23 -8.33 -12.01
C LEU A 15 -23.53 -7.33 -13.13
N THR A 16 -24.79 -6.89 -13.28
CA THR A 16 -25.18 -5.94 -14.32
C THR A 16 -24.58 -4.56 -14.10
N ASP A 17 -24.57 -4.10 -12.84
CA ASP A 17 -24.06 -2.78 -12.44
C ASP A 17 -22.56 -2.75 -12.13
N LEU A 18 -21.93 -3.93 -12.15
CA LEU A 18 -20.51 -4.06 -11.86
C LEU A 18 -19.67 -3.28 -12.87
N ASN A 19 -18.81 -2.40 -12.34
CA ASN A 19 -17.91 -1.53 -13.09
C ASN A 19 -16.48 -1.52 -12.50
N PHE A 20 -15.55 -0.93 -13.24
CA PHE A 20 -14.13 -0.90 -12.91
C PHE A 20 -13.83 -0.36 -11.50
N GLU A 21 -14.47 0.75 -11.11
CA GLU A 21 -14.26 1.37 -9.79
C GLU A 21 -14.70 0.44 -8.65
N MET A 22 -15.85 -0.21 -8.82
CA MET A 22 -16.35 -1.18 -7.83
C MET A 22 -15.38 -2.34 -7.64
N ALA A 23 -14.83 -2.89 -8.74
CA ALA A 23 -13.87 -3.99 -8.66
C ALA A 23 -12.51 -3.56 -8.10
N LEU A 24 -12.08 -2.32 -8.38
CA LEU A 24 -10.86 -1.76 -7.82
C LEU A 24 -10.91 -1.72 -6.29
N HIS A 25 -12.03 -1.28 -5.73
CA HIS A 25 -12.25 -1.17 -4.28
C HIS A 25 -12.73 -2.47 -3.60
N ALA A 26 -13.12 -3.48 -4.36
CA ALA A 26 -13.54 -4.76 -3.82
C ALA A 26 -12.41 -5.48 -3.06
N GLU A 27 -12.80 -6.25 -2.04
CA GLU A 27 -11.87 -6.98 -1.19
C GLU A 27 -11.10 -8.05 -1.98
N LYS A 28 -9.78 -8.11 -1.76
CA LYS A 28 -8.88 -9.00 -2.50
C LYS A 28 -8.91 -10.42 -1.93
N LEU A 29 -8.66 -11.42 -2.78
CA LEU A 29 -8.76 -12.84 -2.40
C LEU A 29 -7.94 -13.19 -1.16
N TYR A 30 -6.73 -12.65 -1.01
CA TYR A 30 -5.90 -12.93 0.16
C TYR A 30 -6.53 -12.45 1.48
N LYS A 31 -7.30 -11.35 1.46
CA LYS A 31 -8.04 -10.85 2.64
C LYS A 31 -9.33 -11.65 2.84
N LEU A 32 -10.08 -11.90 1.76
CA LEU A 32 -11.29 -12.72 1.79
C LEU A 32 -11.02 -14.12 2.35
N LYS A 33 -9.82 -14.68 2.10
CA LYS A 33 -9.43 -16.00 2.60
C LYS A 33 -9.46 -16.06 4.14
N SER A 34 -9.09 -14.98 4.82
CA SER A 34 -9.21 -14.89 6.28
C SER A 34 -10.64 -14.63 6.77
N THR A 35 -11.47 -13.96 5.97
CA THR A 35 -12.81 -13.53 6.38
C THR A 35 -13.87 -14.62 6.18
N ILE A 36 -13.94 -15.20 4.98
CA ILE A 36 -15.00 -16.15 4.58
C ILE A 36 -14.50 -17.56 4.27
N GLY A 37 -13.17 -17.75 4.24
CA GLY A 37 -12.53 -19.03 3.98
C GLY A 37 -12.42 -19.40 2.49
N GLU A 38 -11.41 -20.21 2.19
CA GLU A 38 -11.05 -20.62 0.82
C GLU A 38 -12.16 -21.42 0.12
N ALA A 39 -12.90 -22.26 0.85
CA ALA A 39 -13.99 -23.05 0.29
C ALA A 39 -15.12 -22.18 -0.28
N ASN A 40 -15.43 -21.05 0.36
CA ASN A 40 -16.47 -20.14 -0.12
C ASN A 40 -15.98 -19.32 -1.33
N ILE A 41 -14.71 -18.90 -1.33
CA ILE A 41 -14.09 -18.27 -2.50
C ILE A 41 -14.13 -19.22 -3.70
N LEU A 42 -13.75 -20.49 -3.51
CA LEU A 42 -13.77 -21.50 -4.55
C LEU A 42 -15.18 -21.69 -5.14
N LYS A 43 -16.21 -21.77 -4.28
CA LYS A 43 -17.61 -21.86 -4.73
C LYS A 43 -18.01 -20.64 -5.58
N SER A 44 -17.66 -19.44 -5.13
CA SER A 44 -17.98 -18.21 -5.86
C SER A 44 -17.31 -18.15 -7.23
N VAL A 45 -16.02 -18.48 -7.31
CA VAL A 45 -15.29 -18.51 -8.59
C VAL A 45 -15.84 -19.60 -9.51
N CYS A 46 -16.14 -20.80 -8.98
CA CYS A 46 -16.81 -21.85 -9.74
C CYS A 46 -18.17 -21.41 -10.29
N ALA A 47 -18.97 -20.69 -9.50
CA ALA A 47 -20.26 -20.16 -9.94
C ALA A 47 -20.09 -19.15 -11.08
N LEU A 48 -19.13 -18.22 -10.97
CA LEU A 48 -18.80 -17.28 -12.04
C LEU A 48 -18.40 -17.99 -13.34
N LEU A 49 -17.50 -18.98 -13.25
CA LEU A 49 -17.06 -19.77 -14.41
C LEU A 49 -18.20 -20.57 -15.04
N LYS A 50 -19.11 -21.13 -14.23
CA LYS A 50 -20.29 -21.83 -14.74
C LYS A 50 -21.21 -20.88 -15.50
N MET A 51 -21.52 -19.73 -14.91
CA MET A 51 -22.34 -18.69 -15.55
C MET A 51 -21.70 -18.21 -16.85
N PHE A 52 -20.38 -17.98 -16.85
CA PHE A 52 -19.63 -17.63 -18.05
C PHE A 52 -19.76 -18.69 -19.13
N SER A 53 -19.48 -19.96 -18.78
CA SER A 53 -19.58 -21.08 -19.72
C SER A 53 -20.99 -21.19 -20.32
N ASP A 54 -22.03 -21.01 -19.52
CA ASP A 54 -23.41 -21.06 -19.99
C ASP A 54 -23.77 -19.87 -20.89
N ALA A 55 -23.26 -18.68 -20.58
CA ALA A 55 -23.49 -17.46 -21.34
C ALA A 55 -22.82 -17.48 -22.72
N THR A 56 -21.71 -18.20 -22.91
CA THR A 56 -21.05 -18.31 -24.21
C THR A 56 -21.86 -19.10 -25.26
N LYS A 57 -22.83 -19.93 -24.83
CA LYS A 57 -23.70 -20.75 -25.69
C LYS A 57 -22.95 -21.60 -26.74
N VAL A 58 -21.73 -22.04 -26.42
CA VAL A 58 -20.95 -22.91 -27.30
C VAL A 58 -21.45 -24.36 -27.26
N ASN A 59 -21.14 -25.13 -28.31
CA ASN A 59 -21.50 -26.55 -28.38
C ASN A 59 -20.77 -27.40 -27.33
N LYS A 60 -19.55 -27.00 -26.96
CA LYS A 60 -18.73 -27.67 -25.94
C LYS A 60 -18.43 -26.70 -24.79
N PRO A 61 -19.32 -26.57 -23.80
CA PRO A 61 -19.07 -25.76 -22.61
C PRO A 61 -18.03 -26.45 -21.70
N LEU A 62 -17.52 -25.72 -20.73
CA LEU A 62 -16.62 -26.26 -19.71
C LEU A 62 -17.31 -27.33 -18.87
N LEU A 63 -16.62 -28.44 -18.65
CA LEU A 63 -17.06 -29.50 -17.75
C LEU A 63 -16.89 -29.07 -16.30
N SER A 64 -17.67 -29.66 -15.39
CA SER A 64 -17.58 -29.35 -13.96
C SER A 64 -16.17 -29.56 -13.37
N SER A 65 -15.45 -30.59 -13.85
CA SER A 65 -14.06 -30.82 -13.45
C SER A 65 -13.13 -29.72 -13.93
N GLU A 66 -13.30 -29.24 -15.17
CA GLU A 66 -12.53 -28.15 -15.75
C GLU A 66 -12.79 -26.82 -15.03
N ILE A 67 -14.05 -26.56 -14.68
CA ILE A 67 -14.44 -25.40 -13.85
C ILE A 67 -13.74 -25.44 -12.50
N MET A 68 -13.77 -26.58 -11.81
CA MET A 68 -13.12 -26.71 -10.50
C MET A 68 -11.60 -26.53 -10.58
N MET A 69 -10.95 -27.14 -11.56
CA MET A 69 -9.51 -27.00 -11.77
C MET A 69 -9.12 -25.56 -12.13
N CYS A 70 -9.88 -24.92 -13.01
CA CYS A 70 -9.67 -23.53 -13.40
C CYS A 70 -9.85 -22.57 -12.21
N ALA A 71 -10.90 -22.77 -11.40
CA ALA A 71 -11.14 -21.95 -10.22
C ALA A 71 -10.00 -22.06 -9.19
N ASP A 72 -9.54 -23.28 -8.89
CA ASP A 72 -8.41 -23.51 -7.98
C ASP A 72 -7.12 -22.84 -8.50
N PHE A 73 -6.86 -22.94 -9.81
CA PHE A 73 -5.73 -22.26 -10.44
C PHE A 73 -5.82 -20.73 -10.32
N ILE A 74 -6.99 -20.14 -10.63
CA ILE A 74 -7.22 -18.70 -10.56
C ILE A 74 -6.97 -18.17 -9.15
N ILE A 75 -7.53 -18.83 -8.13
CA ILE A 75 -7.42 -18.40 -6.73
C ILE A 75 -5.97 -18.41 -6.25
N LYS A 76 -5.18 -19.40 -6.70
CA LYS A 76 -3.76 -19.52 -6.35
C LYS A 76 -2.88 -18.53 -7.10
N LYS A 77 -3.17 -18.25 -8.37
CA LYS A 77 -2.37 -17.36 -9.22
C LYS A 77 -2.62 -15.88 -8.93
N TYR A 78 -3.88 -15.48 -8.76
CA TYR A 78 -4.30 -14.08 -8.72
C TYR A 78 -4.78 -13.66 -7.32
N THR A 79 -3.95 -13.90 -6.31
CA THR A 79 -4.30 -13.67 -4.89
C THR A 79 -4.60 -12.20 -4.55
N HIS A 80 -4.04 -11.26 -5.32
CA HIS A 80 -4.20 -9.82 -5.12
C HIS A 80 -5.39 -9.21 -5.88
N GLU A 81 -6.13 -10.03 -6.62
CA GLU A 81 -7.33 -9.61 -7.34
C GLU A 81 -8.58 -9.91 -6.51
N SER A 82 -9.73 -9.32 -6.87
CA SER A 82 -11.00 -9.54 -6.19
C SER A 82 -11.93 -10.47 -6.98
N ILE A 83 -12.96 -11.02 -6.33
CA ILE A 83 -14.02 -11.77 -7.03
C ILE A 83 -14.72 -10.90 -8.08
N ALA A 84 -14.91 -9.60 -7.77
CA ALA A 84 -15.45 -8.61 -8.69
C ALA A 84 -14.56 -8.41 -9.93
N ASP A 85 -13.24 -8.48 -9.77
CA ASP A 85 -12.31 -8.37 -10.90
C ASP A 85 -12.49 -9.55 -11.87
N PHE A 86 -12.61 -10.80 -11.37
CA PHE A 86 -12.88 -11.95 -12.24
C PHE A 86 -14.25 -11.87 -12.90
N ALA A 87 -15.27 -11.42 -12.17
CA ALA A 87 -16.60 -11.21 -12.73
C ALA A 87 -16.59 -10.21 -13.89
N LEU A 88 -15.87 -9.09 -13.75
CA LEU A 88 -15.67 -8.13 -14.84
C LEU A 88 -14.89 -8.72 -16.01
N ALA A 89 -13.80 -9.42 -15.74
CA ALA A 89 -13.01 -10.05 -16.79
C ALA A 89 -13.86 -10.99 -17.66
N LEU A 90 -14.65 -11.86 -17.02
CA LEU A 90 -15.54 -12.79 -17.72
C LEU A 90 -16.67 -12.08 -18.46
N LYS A 91 -17.24 -11.01 -17.88
CA LYS A 91 -18.22 -10.13 -18.54
C LYS A 91 -17.62 -9.49 -19.79
N ASP A 92 -16.42 -8.94 -19.70
CA ASP A 92 -15.68 -8.34 -20.82
C ASP A 92 -15.32 -9.38 -21.88
N GLY A 93 -15.06 -10.64 -21.49
CA GLY A 93 -14.92 -11.74 -22.44
C GLY A 93 -16.18 -11.96 -23.28
N ILE A 94 -17.36 -11.99 -22.64
CA ILE A 94 -18.63 -12.24 -23.33
C ILE A 94 -19.04 -11.04 -24.21
N PHE A 95 -18.98 -9.83 -23.67
CA PHE A 95 -19.54 -8.63 -24.31
C PHE A 95 -18.50 -7.78 -25.06
N GLY A 96 -17.21 -7.95 -24.74
CA GLY A 96 -16.10 -7.21 -25.34
C GLY A 96 -15.58 -7.80 -26.66
N GLY A 97 -16.32 -8.74 -27.27
CA GLY A 97 -16.06 -9.25 -28.61
C GLY A 97 -15.06 -10.40 -28.70
N HIS A 98 -14.76 -11.09 -27.59
CA HIS A 98 -14.02 -12.36 -27.65
C HIS A 98 -14.85 -13.42 -28.40
N LYS A 99 -14.22 -14.16 -29.30
CA LYS A 99 -14.91 -15.17 -30.12
C LYS A 99 -14.57 -16.57 -29.63
N PHE A 100 -15.58 -17.29 -29.14
CA PHE A 100 -15.46 -18.70 -28.75
C PHE A 100 -15.90 -19.59 -29.92
N TYR A 101 -14.94 -20.28 -30.56
CA TYR A 101 -15.19 -21.06 -31.78
C TYR A 101 -15.76 -22.45 -31.47
N GLY A 102 -17.00 -22.51 -30.99
CA GLY A 102 -17.73 -23.77 -30.77
C GLY A 102 -17.32 -24.59 -29.54
N SER A 103 -16.27 -24.17 -28.84
CA SER A 103 -15.87 -24.68 -27.53
C SER A 103 -15.32 -23.55 -26.66
N VAL A 104 -15.43 -23.72 -25.35
CA VAL A 104 -14.72 -22.91 -24.35
C VAL A 104 -13.80 -23.84 -23.59
N THR A 105 -12.52 -23.49 -23.53
CA THR A 105 -11.48 -24.22 -22.81
C THR A 105 -10.97 -23.40 -21.62
N ILE A 106 -10.21 -24.05 -20.74
CA ILE A 106 -9.53 -23.35 -19.65
C ILE A 106 -8.59 -22.27 -20.20
N ALA A 107 -7.92 -22.52 -21.34
CA ALA A 107 -7.04 -21.54 -21.96
C ALA A 107 -7.79 -20.27 -22.36
N ASP A 108 -8.98 -20.40 -22.95
CA ASP A 108 -9.82 -19.25 -23.34
C ASP A 108 -10.22 -18.41 -22.11
N VAL A 109 -10.54 -19.08 -20.99
CA VAL A 109 -10.85 -18.38 -19.73
C VAL A 109 -9.64 -17.59 -19.22
N ILE A 110 -8.47 -18.21 -19.22
CA ILE A 110 -7.24 -17.56 -18.76
C ILE A 110 -6.87 -16.38 -19.67
N GLU A 111 -7.01 -16.53 -20.99
CA GLU A 111 -6.77 -15.45 -21.95
C GLU A 111 -7.67 -14.24 -21.68
N VAL A 112 -8.98 -14.48 -21.49
CA VAL A 112 -9.94 -13.43 -21.14
C VAL A 112 -9.56 -12.71 -19.84
N ILE A 113 -9.17 -13.48 -18.82
CA ILE A 113 -8.76 -12.93 -17.52
C ILE A 113 -7.47 -12.11 -17.63
N GLU A 114 -6.46 -12.62 -18.31
CA GLU A 114 -5.17 -11.94 -18.47
C GLU A 114 -5.31 -10.65 -19.27
N LYS A 115 -6.09 -10.67 -20.35
CA LYS A 115 -6.39 -9.47 -21.14
C LYS A 115 -7.06 -8.38 -20.32
N TYR A 116 -8.01 -8.75 -19.47
CA TYR A 116 -8.64 -7.80 -18.55
C TYR A 116 -7.62 -7.21 -17.57
N PHE A 117 -6.77 -8.05 -16.96
CA PHE A 117 -5.76 -7.57 -16.01
C PHE A 117 -4.70 -6.69 -16.66
N GLU A 118 -4.31 -6.97 -17.90
CA GLU A 118 -3.43 -6.09 -18.66
C GLU A 118 -4.09 -4.72 -18.89
N THR A 119 -5.35 -4.71 -19.31
CA THR A 119 -6.13 -3.47 -19.49
C THR A 119 -6.28 -2.70 -18.18
N LYS A 120 -6.53 -3.41 -17.07
CA LYS A 120 -6.60 -2.82 -15.72
C LYS A 120 -5.27 -2.21 -15.31
N ALA A 121 -4.15 -2.89 -15.53
CA ALA A 121 -2.82 -2.37 -15.23
C ALA A 121 -2.55 -1.07 -16.01
N GLN A 122 -2.84 -1.05 -17.31
CA GLN A 122 -2.69 0.15 -18.15
C GLN A 122 -3.52 1.33 -17.62
N ARG A 123 -4.79 1.10 -17.27
CA ARG A 123 -5.66 2.15 -16.67
C ARG A 123 -5.09 2.68 -15.36
N LEU A 124 -4.60 1.80 -14.48
CA LEU A 124 -4.00 2.21 -13.21
C LEU A 124 -2.73 3.03 -13.41
N GLU A 125 -1.93 2.71 -14.42
CA GLU A 125 -0.77 3.54 -14.79
C GLU A 125 -1.19 4.92 -15.31
N GLU A 126 -2.22 5.01 -16.14
CA GLU A 126 -2.77 6.29 -16.61
C GLU A 126 -3.30 7.14 -15.46
N ILE A 127 -4.04 6.54 -14.52
CA ILE A 127 -4.49 7.21 -13.30
C ILE A 127 -3.28 7.68 -12.48
N SER A 128 -2.26 6.84 -12.31
CA SER A 128 -1.04 7.23 -11.60
C SER A 128 -0.29 8.38 -12.28
N ARG A 129 -0.20 8.37 -13.62
CA ARG A 129 0.44 9.42 -14.42
C ARG A 129 -0.32 10.75 -14.32
N THR A 130 -1.65 10.72 -14.36
CA THR A 130 -2.49 11.91 -14.23
C THR A 130 -2.42 12.49 -12.82
N MET A 131 -2.44 11.66 -11.78
CA MET A 131 -2.24 12.10 -10.39
C MET A 131 -0.89 12.78 -10.20
N LYS A 132 0.21 12.17 -10.67
CA LYS A 132 1.56 12.78 -10.58
C LYS A 132 1.66 14.09 -11.34
N THR A 133 1.06 14.18 -12.53
CA THR A 133 1.03 15.43 -13.30
C THR A 133 0.23 16.50 -12.56
N SER A 134 -0.92 16.15 -11.99
CA SER A 134 -1.74 17.08 -11.20
C SER A 134 -1.02 17.56 -9.94
N GLU A 135 -0.32 16.68 -9.22
CA GLU A 135 0.50 17.07 -8.06
C GLU A 135 1.65 18.00 -8.47
N LYS A 136 2.28 17.75 -9.62
CA LYS A 136 3.32 18.63 -10.15
C LYS A 136 2.73 20.00 -10.53
N THR A 137 1.61 20.05 -11.23
CA THR A 137 0.93 21.31 -11.58
C THR A 137 0.42 22.06 -10.35
N ILE A 138 -0.02 21.37 -9.30
CA ILE A 138 -0.41 22.00 -8.02
C ILE A 138 0.81 22.54 -7.29
N LYS A 139 1.95 21.84 -7.30
CA LYS A 139 3.21 22.35 -6.75
C LYS A 139 3.71 23.54 -7.54
N ASP A 140 3.72 23.47 -8.87
CA ASP A 140 4.19 24.54 -9.75
C ASP A 140 3.30 25.79 -9.62
N ASN A 141 1.97 25.65 -9.68
CA ASN A 141 1.04 26.78 -9.52
C ASN A 141 0.89 27.25 -8.07
N GLY A 142 1.05 26.37 -7.09
CA GLY A 142 0.97 26.69 -5.67
C GLY A 142 2.22 27.43 -5.20
N ILE A 143 3.39 27.06 -5.71
CA ILE A 143 4.64 27.78 -5.48
C ILE A 143 4.61 29.12 -6.23
N ASP A 144 4.19 29.19 -7.50
CA ASP A 144 4.10 30.47 -8.23
C ASP A 144 3.06 31.43 -7.64
N LYS A 145 1.90 30.93 -7.16
CA LYS A 145 0.91 31.77 -6.46
C LYS A 145 1.38 32.16 -5.06
N MET A 146 2.11 31.31 -4.34
CA MET A 146 2.74 31.71 -3.08
C MET A 146 3.86 32.72 -3.32
N ILE A 147 4.66 32.59 -4.38
CA ILE A 147 5.69 33.56 -4.75
C ILE A 147 5.03 34.89 -5.12
N GLN A 148 3.95 34.93 -5.92
CA GLN A 148 3.24 36.18 -6.24
C GLN A 148 2.50 36.82 -5.06
N VAL A 149 2.07 36.04 -4.07
CA VAL A 149 1.46 36.55 -2.83
C VAL A 149 2.51 36.99 -1.80
N TYR A 150 3.73 36.43 -1.84
CA TYR A 150 4.84 36.75 -0.93
C TYR A 150 5.96 37.61 -1.53
N THR A 151 5.90 37.99 -2.80
CA THR A 151 6.67 39.12 -3.34
C THR A 151 5.78 40.34 -3.55
N PRO A 152 5.30 41.00 -2.48
CA PRO A 152 5.06 42.42 -2.62
C PRO A 152 6.43 43.09 -2.83
N ASP A 153 6.43 44.07 -3.71
CA ASP A 153 7.53 44.98 -4.00
C ASP A 153 8.04 45.61 -2.68
N TYR A 154 9.00 44.96 -2.01
CA TYR A 154 9.59 45.42 -0.76
C TYR A 154 11.10 45.40 -0.87
N SER A 155 11.64 46.55 -1.24
CA SER A 155 12.89 47.04 -0.71
C SER A 155 12.75 47.22 0.82
N GLU A 156 13.00 46.12 1.57
CA GLU A 156 13.21 46.03 3.04
C GLU A 156 12.07 46.47 3.99
N PRO A 157 11.81 45.76 5.12
CA PRO A 157 12.82 45.29 6.09
C PRO A 157 12.66 43.80 6.48
N GLN A 158 13.53 42.93 5.95
CA GLN A 158 13.55 41.49 6.27
C GLN A 158 14.14 41.15 7.65
N GLU A 159 14.82 42.10 8.30
CA GLU A 159 15.50 41.86 9.58
C GLU A 159 14.51 41.75 10.76
N ALA A 160 13.43 42.55 10.76
CA ALA A 160 12.48 42.57 11.87
C ALA A 160 11.67 41.27 12.02
N PHE A 161 11.36 40.60 10.90
CA PHE A 161 10.61 39.33 10.93
C PHE A 161 11.48 38.14 11.37
N LYS A 162 12.76 38.12 10.99
CA LYS A 162 13.72 37.10 11.47
C LYS A 162 13.89 37.19 12.99
N ASP A 163 14.03 38.39 13.52
CA ASP A 163 14.20 38.61 14.96
C ASP A 163 12.96 38.19 15.77
N ILE A 164 11.75 38.48 15.27
CA ILE A 164 10.50 38.07 15.92
C ILE A 164 10.39 36.54 15.92
N PHE A 165 10.68 35.89 14.80
CA PHE A 165 10.59 34.44 14.66
C PHE A 165 11.65 33.70 15.51
N GLU A 166 12.88 34.20 15.55
CA GLU A 166 13.93 33.63 16.39
C GLU A 166 13.65 33.80 17.88
N ARG A 167 13.08 34.93 18.28
CA ARG A 167 12.69 35.19 19.66
C ARG A 167 11.58 34.22 20.11
N GLU A 168 10.57 34.01 19.27
CA GLU A 168 9.48 33.09 19.57
C GLU A 168 9.97 31.63 19.66
N ARG A 169 10.92 31.24 18.81
CA ARG A 169 11.58 29.93 18.86
C ARG A 169 12.39 29.73 20.15
N ARG A 170 13.11 30.75 20.63
CA ARG A 170 13.87 30.69 21.89
C ARG A 170 12.95 30.62 23.11
N GLU A 171 11.86 31.39 23.12
CA GLU A 171 10.87 31.35 24.21
C GLU A 171 10.16 30.00 24.30
N LYS A 172 9.82 29.39 23.16
CA LYS A 172 9.19 28.07 23.12
C LYS A 172 10.13 26.97 23.61
N ALA A 173 11.40 26.99 23.19
CA ALA A 173 12.42 26.06 23.68
C ALA A 173 12.69 26.21 25.19
N GLY A 174 12.77 27.45 25.69
CA GLY A 174 12.93 27.71 27.13
C GLY A 174 11.74 27.24 27.97
N ASN A 175 10.52 27.42 27.46
CA ASN A 175 9.30 26.95 28.13
C ASN A 175 9.21 25.42 28.17
N GLU A 176 9.59 24.73 27.09
CA GLU A 176 9.64 23.27 27.07
C GLU A 176 10.72 22.71 28.00
N PHE A 177 11.91 23.33 28.01
CA PHE A 177 12.98 22.95 28.92
C PHE A 177 12.61 23.14 30.39
N ARG A 178 11.91 24.24 30.73
CA ARG A 178 11.39 24.49 32.09
C ARG A 178 10.34 23.46 32.49
N LYS A 179 9.41 23.12 31.61
CA LYS A 179 8.41 22.06 31.85
C LYS A 179 9.08 20.69 32.04
N PHE A 180 10.15 20.40 31.30
CA PHE A 180 10.95 19.19 31.47
C PHE A 180 11.67 19.17 32.82
N GLN A 181 12.31 20.27 33.23
CA GLN A 181 12.92 20.40 34.55
C GLN A 181 11.92 20.25 35.70
N GLU A 182 10.72 20.81 35.57
CA GLU A 182 9.65 20.65 36.57
C GLU A 182 9.16 19.20 36.65
N ARG A 183 9.11 18.47 35.52
CA ARG A 183 8.82 17.02 35.53
C ARG A 183 9.92 16.23 36.23
N LEU A 184 11.20 16.54 35.99
CA LEU A 184 12.31 15.91 36.70
C LEU A 184 12.28 16.20 38.20
N LYS A 185 11.95 17.43 38.61
CA LYS A 185 11.79 17.79 40.02
C LYS A 185 10.59 17.09 40.68
N LYS A 186 9.51 16.84 39.94
CA LYS A 186 8.35 16.05 40.43
C LYS A 186 8.66 14.56 40.56
N LEU A 187 9.58 14.04 39.74
CA LEU A 187 10.07 12.67 39.83
C LEU A 187 11.11 12.49 40.95
N ALA A 188 11.74 13.57 41.40
CA ALA A 188 12.66 13.57 42.54
C ALA A 188 11.92 13.92 43.83
N ILE A 189 11.25 12.93 44.43
CA ILE A 189 11.12 12.90 45.90
C ILE A 189 12.38 12.22 46.46
N THR A 190 12.87 12.87 47.50
CA THR A 190 14.18 12.86 48.15
C THR A 190 14.57 11.59 48.93
N PRO A 191 15.87 11.43 49.24
CA PRO A 191 16.45 10.26 49.91
C PRO A 191 16.17 10.21 51.42
N SER A 192 15.66 9.07 51.89
CA SER A 192 15.76 8.48 53.25
C SER A 192 14.87 7.21 53.24
N GLU A 193 15.25 5.97 53.58
CA GLU A 193 16.19 5.43 54.56
C GLU A 193 16.57 3.97 54.18
N TYR A 194 17.88 3.66 54.21
CA TYR A 194 18.59 2.38 54.52
C TYR A 194 18.30 1.07 53.72
N THR A 195 19.24 0.16 53.42
CA THR A 195 20.58 -0.16 53.99
C THR A 195 21.41 -0.97 52.97
N ASP A 196 22.73 -0.83 53.08
CA ASP A 196 23.81 -1.79 52.77
C ASP A 196 24.02 -2.32 51.35
N PHE A 197 24.87 -1.62 50.60
CA PHE A 197 25.83 -2.28 49.69
C PHE A 197 27.21 -1.69 49.94
N GLU A 198 28.16 -2.58 50.27
CA GLU A 198 29.56 -2.23 50.48
C GLU A 198 30.18 -1.58 49.22
N PRO A 199 31.07 -0.59 49.40
CA PRO A 199 31.72 0.06 48.27
C PRO A 199 32.73 -0.88 47.60
N ILE A 200 32.47 -1.23 46.34
CA ILE A 200 33.46 -1.86 45.47
C ILE A 200 34.53 -0.81 45.14
N ASN A 201 35.74 -1.06 45.64
CA ASN A 201 36.94 -0.30 45.35
C ASN A 201 37.28 -0.46 43.84
N HIS A 202 37.01 0.56 43.03
CA HIS A 202 37.60 0.67 41.70
C HIS A 202 38.84 1.56 41.76
N PRO A 203 40.03 1.04 41.43
CA PRO A 203 41.25 1.84 41.40
C PRO A 203 41.16 2.89 40.29
N GLN A 204 41.59 4.11 40.65
CA GLN A 204 41.85 5.21 39.73
C GLN A 204 42.77 4.74 38.61
N ASN A 205 42.43 5.10 37.37
CA ASN A 205 43.44 5.28 36.35
C ASN A 205 43.14 6.57 35.60
N ASP A 206 43.89 7.59 36.00
CA ASP A 206 44.34 8.70 35.16
C ASP A 206 44.83 8.15 33.82
N TYR A 207 44.60 8.87 32.72
CA TYR A 207 45.55 9.07 31.61
C TYR A 207 44.79 9.67 30.41
N TYR A 208 44.67 11.00 30.41
CA TYR A 208 44.87 11.73 29.16
C TYR A 208 46.38 11.89 28.97
N ASN A 209 46.92 11.35 27.88
CA ASN A 209 48.08 11.87 27.11
C ASN A 209 48.35 10.89 25.95
N GLN A 210 47.99 11.28 24.72
CA GLN A 210 48.91 11.78 23.67
C GLN A 210 49.87 10.70 23.14
N GLU A 211 49.71 10.30 21.87
CA GLU A 211 50.64 10.64 20.76
C GLU A 211 50.33 9.82 19.50
N THR A 212 50.34 10.53 18.37
CA THR A 212 50.21 10.05 16.98
C THR A 212 51.29 9.03 16.59
N PRO A 213 50.98 8.02 15.76
CA PRO A 213 52.01 7.14 15.20
C PRO A 213 52.77 7.83 14.05
N PRO A 214 54.11 7.74 14.00
CA PRO A 214 54.90 8.20 12.87
C PRO A 214 54.85 7.20 11.70
N MET A 215 54.93 7.74 10.49
CA MET A 215 55.18 7.00 9.26
C MET A 215 56.61 6.43 9.26
N LEU A 216 56.78 5.20 8.78
CA LEU A 216 58.09 4.65 8.43
C LEU A 216 58.09 4.21 6.96
N ASP A 217 58.84 5.00 6.18
CA ASP A 217 59.43 4.64 4.89
C ASP A 217 60.37 3.43 5.01
N GLY A 218 60.51 2.70 3.91
CA GLY A 218 61.15 1.38 3.87
C GLY A 218 62.68 1.34 3.79
N GLN A 219 63.19 0.12 3.72
CA GLN A 219 64.45 -0.34 3.13
C GLN A 219 64.41 -1.89 3.10
N GLU A 220 64.46 -2.52 1.93
CA GLU A 220 65.62 -3.04 1.19
C GLU A 220 66.19 -4.39 1.70
N GLY A 221 66.22 -5.38 0.78
CA GLY A 221 67.34 -6.32 0.64
C GLY A 221 67.28 -7.66 1.37
N ASN A 222 66.74 -8.71 0.72
CA ASN A 222 67.49 -9.89 0.21
C ASN A 222 66.54 -10.90 -0.45
#